data_AF-A0A934AX41-F1
#
_entry.id   AF-A0A934AX41-F1
#
_cell.length_a   1.000
_cell.length_b   1.000
_cell.length_c   1.000
_cell.angle_alpha   90.00
_cell.angle_beta   90.00
_cell.angle_gamma   90.00
#
_symmetry.space_group_name_H-M   'P 1'
#
loop_
_entity.id
_entity.type
_entity.pdbx_description
1 polymer ?
#
loop_
_entity_poly.entity_id
_entity_poly.type
_entity_poly.pdbx_seq_one_letter_code
_entity_poly.pdbx_strand_id
1 'polypeptide(L)'
;MSKIIAYKKDARHCFSQIRFDSREKILISVANNPAHSIKVIKLFAGIIPYKTVWEYSLPEGAKNGPAKLISLFADRSGKKVDHPLDAITTKLLTCRSCSEAVRALQQAERS
;
A
#
# COMPACT_ATOMS: atom_id res chain seq x y z
N MET A 1 8.11 16.40 -3.71
CA MET A 1 8.10 15.31 -2.74
C MET A 1 6.70 14.73 -2.62
N SER A 2 6.57 13.40 -2.79
CA SER A 2 5.32 12.68 -2.60
C SER A 2 4.80 12.84 -1.18
N LYS A 3 3.48 12.88 -1.03
CA LYS A 3 2.86 13.14 0.28
C LYS A 3 1.60 12.34 0.50
N ILE A 4 1.36 12.00 1.76
CA ILE A 4 0.08 11.46 2.20
C ILE A 4 -0.95 12.59 2.18
N ILE A 5 -2.10 12.36 1.56
CA ILE A 5 -3.22 13.33 1.49
C ILE A 5 -4.44 12.89 2.28
N ALA A 6 -4.59 11.59 2.53
CA ALA A 6 -5.59 11.05 3.42
C ALA A 6 -5.02 9.78 4.04
N TYR A 7 -5.30 9.54 5.31
CA TYR A 7 -4.87 8.35 6.03
C TYR A 7 -5.92 8.02 7.09
N LYS A 8 -6.32 6.76 7.16
CA LYS A 8 -7.24 6.28 8.18
C LYS A 8 -6.89 4.84 8.53
N LYS A 9 -6.65 4.61 9.82
CA LYS A 9 -6.35 3.29 10.39
C LYS A 9 -7.23 3.10 11.63
N ASP A 10 -8.38 2.46 11.43
CA ASP A 10 -9.28 2.02 12.50
C ASP A 10 -9.80 0.59 12.21
N ALA A 11 -10.63 0.05 13.10
CA ALA A 11 -11.15 -1.31 12.98
C ALA A 11 -12.01 -1.56 11.73
N ARG A 12 -12.54 -0.51 11.09
CA ARG A 12 -13.44 -0.58 9.93
C ARG A 12 -12.81 -0.05 8.65
N HIS A 13 -11.85 0.86 8.75
CA HIS A 13 -11.21 1.54 7.62
C HIS A 13 -9.70 1.52 7.79
N CYS A 14 -9.03 0.89 6.83
CA CYS A 14 -7.58 0.89 6.76
C CYS A 14 -7.14 1.30 5.36
N PHE A 15 -6.89 2.59 5.17
CA PHE A 15 -6.47 3.12 3.87
C PHE A 15 -5.53 4.32 3.99
N SER A 16 -4.77 4.55 2.93
CA SER A 16 -3.90 5.69 2.74
C SER A 16 -4.02 6.18 1.31
N GLN A 17 -4.04 7.49 1.11
CA GLN A 17 -3.96 8.10 -0.21
C GLN A 17 -2.65 8.87 -0.32
N ILE A 18 -1.93 8.62 -1.41
CA ILE A 18 -0.66 9.29 -1.72
C ILE A 18 -0.85 10.12 -2.99
N ARG A 19 -0.36 11.36 -2.94
CA ARG A 19 -0.14 12.18 -4.13
C ARG A 19 1.35 12.18 -4.45
N PHE A 20 1.68 11.72 -5.65
CA PHE A 20 3.05 11.71 -6.16
C PHE A 20 3.47 13.07 -6.74
N ASP A 21 4.76 13.20 -7.02
CA ASP A 21 5.34 14.39 -7.67
C ASP A 21 4.85 14.58 -9.11
N SER A 22 4.53 13.48 -9.79
CA SER A 22 3.83 13.48 -11.07
C SER A 22 2.39 14.02 -11.00
N ARG A 23 1.91 14.40 -9.80
CA ARG A 23 0.52 14.79 -9.48
C ARG A 23 -0.51 13.66 -9.56
N GLU A 24 -0.08 12.46 -9.96
CA GLU A 24 -0.91 11.26 -9.89
C GLU A 24 -1.24 10.93 -8.44
N LYS A 25 -2.41 10.33 -8.23
CA LYS A 25 -2.85 9.90 -6.90
C LYS A 25 -3.17 8.42 -6.90
N ILE A 26 -2.86 7.77 -5.79
CA ILE A 26 -3.25 6.39 -5.52
C ILE A 26 -3.99 6.29 -4.20
N LEU A 27 -4.87 5.30 -4.13
CA LEU A 27 -5.50 4.81 -2.91
C LEU A 27 -4.91 3.44 -2.60
N ILE A 28 -4.40 3.30 -1.39
CA ILE A 28 -3.96 2.05 -0.78
C ILE A 28 -5.05 1.63 0.19
N SER A 29 -5.61 0.45 0.02
CA SER A 29 -6.62 -0.13 0.91
C SER A 29 -6.11 -1.45 1.45
N VAL A 30 -6.19 -1.64 2.76
CA VAL A 30 -5.84 -2.89 3.44
C VAL A 30 -7.11 -3.48 4.05
N ALA A 31 -7.45 -4.69 3.64
CA ALA A 31 -8.55 -5.46 4.23
C ALA A 31 -7.96 -6.54 5.15
N ASN A 32 -8.57 -6.73 6.31
CA ASN A 32 -8.12 -7.68 7.33
C ASN A 32 -9.14 -8.80 7.65
N ASN A 33 -10.34 -8.77 7.07
CA ASN A 33 -11.41 -9.73 7.35
C ASN A 33 -12.29 -9.91 6.10
N PRO A 34 -12.57 -11.14 5.61
CA PRO A 34 -12.09 -12.45 6.08
C PRO A 34 -10.67 -12.82 5.60
N ALA A 35 -10.17 -12.16 4.55
CA ALA A 35 -8.84 -12.37 4.00
C ALA A 35 -7.98 -11.11 4.14
N HIS A 36 -6.69 -11.29 4.48
CA HIS A 36 -5.71 -10.22 4.44
C HIS A 36 -5.37 -9.87 3.00
N SER A 37 -5.79 -8.69 2.54
CA SER A 37 -5.47 -8.21 1.20
C SER A 37 -5.08 -6.75 1.19
N ILE A 38 -4.26 -6.37 0.21
CA ILE A 38 -3.88 -5.00 -0.07
C ILE A 38 -4.23 -4.71 -1.52
N LYS A 39 -4.95 -3.61 -1.75
CA LYS A 39 -5.25 -3.08 -3.08
C LYS A 39 -4.64 -1.71 -3.23
N VAL A 40 -3.94 -1.50 -4.34
CA VAL A 40 -3.43 -0.19 -4.75
C VAL A 40 -4.13 0.22 -6.04
N ILE A 41 -4.85 1.33 -5.96
CA ILE A 41 -5.76 1.79 -7.00
C ILE A 41 -5.31 3.18 -7.44
N LYS A 42 -5.08 3.37 -8.74
CA LYS A 42 -4.85 4.69 -9.33
C LYS A 42 -6.16 5.46 -9.38
N LEU A 43 -6.13 6.73 -9.00
CA LEU A 43 -7.28 7.62 -9.01
C LEU A 43 -7.21 8.60 -10.19
N PHE A 44 -8.29 8.70 -10.95
CA PHE A 44 -8.51 9.75 -11.94
C PHE A 44 -9.14 10.98 -11.28
N ALA A 45 -8.67 12.18 -11.67
CA ALA A 45 -8.97 13.46 -11.00
C ALA A 45 -8.73 13.45 -9.47
N GLY A 46 -8.05 12.41 -8.97
CA GLY A 46 -7.72 12.24 -7.57
C GLY A 46 -8.82 11.80 -6.63
N ILE A 47 -9.99 11.41 -7.15
CA ILE A 47 -11.12 10.90 -6.34
C ILE A 47 -11.80 9.67 -6.96
N ILE A 48 -11.76 9.52 -8.29
CA ILE A 48 -12.46 8.44 -8.98
C ILE A 48 -11.49 7.25 -9.13
N PRO A 49 -11.80 6.06 -8.60
CA PRO A 49 -11.06 4.84 -8.90
C PRO A 49 -10.97 4.63 -10.41
N TYR A 50 -9.75 4.61 -10.96
CA TYR A 50 -9.52 4.48 -12.39
C TYR A 50 -9.06 3.07 -12.76
N LYS A 51 -8.05 2.57 -12.03
CA LYS A 51 -7.43 1.28 -12.33
C LYS A 51 -6.76 0.70 -11.09
N THR A 52 -7.03 -0.57 -10.78
CA THR A 52 -6.20 -1.34 -9.84
C THR A 52 -4.84 -1.55 -10.48
N VAL A 53 -3.79 -1.00 -9.86
CA VAL A 53 -2.42 -1.10 -10.39
C VAL A 53 -1.62 -2.20 -9.73
N TRP A 54 -2.05 -2.65 -8.55
CA TRP A 54 -1.50 -3.79 -7.86
C TRP A 54 -2.50 -4.30 -6.80
N GLU A 55 -2.54 -5.61 -6.62
CA GLU A 55 -3.36 -6.29 -5.62
C GLU A 55 -2.59 -7.49 -5.11
N TYR A 56 -2.63 -7.70 -3.79
CA TYR A 56 -2.05 -8.87 -3.16
C TYR A 56 -3.01 -9.37 -2.08
N SER A 57 -3.37 -10.64 -2.18
CA SER A 57 -4.27 -11.31 -1.25
C SER A 57 -3.62 -12.57 -0.71
N LEU A 58 -3.69 -12.75 0.60
CA LEU A 58 -3.33 -14.01 1.23
C LEU A 58 -4.55 -14.94 1.27
N PRO A 59 -4.33 -16.28 1.24
CA PRO A 59 -5.40 -17.23 1.44
C PRO A 59 -6.11 -17.00 2.79
N GLU A 60 -7.42 -17.29 2.83
CA GLU A 60 -8.19 -17.26 4.07
C GLU A 60 -7.56 -18.17 5.13
N GLY A 61 -7.50 -17.69 6.38
CA GLY A 61 -6.92 -18.44 7.49
C GLY A 61 -5.38 -18.38 7.62
N ALA A 62 -4.69 -17.57 6.81
CA ALA A 62 -3.26 -17.33 6.98
C ALA A 62 -2.95 -16.65 8.33
N LYS A 63 -2.62 -17.45 9.36
CA LYS A 63 -2.38 -17.01 10.75
C LYS A 63 -1.32 -15.89 10.90
N ASN A 64 -0.40 -15.76 9.95
CA ASN A 64 0.67 -14.75 9.94
C ASN A 64 0.47 -13.67 8.87
N GLY A 65 -0.76 -13.43 8.42
CA GLY A 65 -1.04 -12.55 7.28
C GLY A 65 -0.48 -11.13 7.42
N PRO A 66 -0.74 -10.41 8.52
CA PRO A 66 -0.22 -9.06 8.72
C PRO A 66 1.31 -9.01 8.75
N ALA A 67 1.97 -9.96 9.44
CA ALA A 67 3.42 -10.02 9.52
C ALA A 67 4.05 -10.27 8.14
N LYS A 68 3.46 -11.16 7.33
CA LYS A 68 3.90 -11.42 5.95
C LYS A 68 3.73 -10.20 5.06
N LEU A 69 2.62 -9.47 5.19
CA LEU A 69 2.41 -8.23 4.44
C LEU A 69 3.40 -7.13 4.85
N ILE A 70 3.71 -7.01 6.15
CA ILE A 70 4.74 -6.09 6.63
C ILE A 70 6.10 -6.48 6.06
N SER A 71 6.46 -7.78 6.04
CA SER A 71 7.78 -8.22 5.57
C SER A 71 8.03 -7.92 4.09
N LEU A 72 6.99 -7.88 3.24
CA LEU A 72 7.12 -7.47 1.83
C LEU A 72 7.64 -6.03 1.69
N PHE A 73 7.28 -5.16 2.63
CA PHE A 73 7.60 -3.73 2.58
C PHE A 73 8.54 -3.28 3.69
N ALA A 74 9.00 -4.20 4.53
CA ALA A 74 9.96 -3.93 5.59
C ALA A 74 11.28 -3.49 4.96
N ASP A 75 11.68 -2.27 5.27
CA ASP A 75 12.94 -1.73 4.79
C ASP A 75 14.08 -2.33 5.61
N ARG A 76 15.26 -2.56 4.99
CA ARG A 76 16.45 -3.05 5.71
C ARG A 76 17.02 -2.04 6.73
N SER A 77 16.37 -0.89 6.87
CA SER A 77 16.76 0.20 7.79
C SER A 77 16.49 -0.08 9.26
N GLY A 78 15.88 -1.22 9.61
CA GLY A 78 15.63 -1.61 11.00
C GLY A 78 14.50 -0.82 11.68
N LYS A 79 13.81 0.06 10.95
CA LYS A 79 12.67 0.81 11.47
C LYS A 79 11.49 -0.14 11.65
N LYS A 80 11.10 -0.36 12.91
CA LYS A 80 9.97 -1.24 13.25
C LYS A 80 8.68 -0.64 12.69
N VAL A 81 7.97 -1.42 11.89
CA VAL A 81 6.66 -1.05 11.34
C VAL A 81 5.62 -2.03 11.86
N ASP A 82 4.62 -1.52 12.57
CA ASP A 82 3.64 -2.35 13.28
C ASP A 82 2.38 -2.67 12.45
N HIS A 83 2.21 -2.07 11.26
CA HIS A 83 1.02 -2.27 10.44
C HIS A 83 1.34 -2.33 8.92
N PRO A 84 0.72 -3.26 8.15
CA PRO A 84 0.94 -3.37 6.70
C PRO A 84 0.75 -2.05 5.93
N LEU A 85 -0.31 -1.30 6.28
CA LEU A 85 -0.60 0.01 5.69
C LEU A 85 0.56 1.01 5.87
N ASP A 86 1.21 1.01 7.03
CA ASP A 86 2.31 1.92 7.33
C ASP A 86 3.56 1.51 6.54
N ALA A 87 3.79 0.21 6.38
CA ALA A 87 4.93 -0.33 5.64
C ALA A 87 4.85 0.02 4.16
N ILE A 88 3.72 -0.30 3.51
CA ILE A 88 3.50 0.03 2.10
C ILE A 88 3.48 1.55 1.87
N THR A 89 2.84 2.33 2.76
CA THR A 89 2.79 3.79 2.61
C THR A 89 4.20 4.38 2.66
N THR A 90 5.01 3.97 3.63
CA THR A 90 6.40 4.44 3.77
C THR A 90 7.22 4.10 2.53
N LYS A 91 7.09 2.86 2.01
CA LYS A 91 7.77 2.45 0.78
C LYS A 91 7.36 3.32 -0.40
N LEU A 92 6.07 3.53 -0.62
CA LEU A 92 5.55 4.26 -1.77
C LEU A 92 5.77 5.78 -1.69
N LEU A 93 5.95 6.35 -0.49
CA LEU A 93 6.34 7.75 -0.34
C LEU A 93 7.71 8.08 -0.95
N THR A 94 8.58 7.08 -1.14
CA THR A 94 9.86 7.27 -1.82
C THR A 94 9.74 7.39 -3.34
N CYS A 95 8.61 6.97 -3.92
CA CYS A 95 8.36 7.00 -5.37
C CYS A 95 7.90 8.39 -5.82
N ARG A 96 8.25 8.78 -7.04
CA ARG A 96 7.88 10.07 -7.66
C ARG A 96 6.67 9.99 -8.60
N SER A 97 6.27 8.78 -8.99
CA SER A 97 5.18 8.54 -9.93
C SER A 97 4.45 7.22 -9.66
N CYS A 98 3.27 7.04 -10.26
CA CYS A 98 2.52 5.79 -10.19
C CYS A 98 3.31 4.63 -10.83
N SER A 99 4.04 4.88 -11.91
CA SER A 99 4.86 3.86 -12.59
C SER A 99 6.01 3.37 -11.71
N GLU A 100 6.66 4.26 -10.97
CA GLU A 100 7.69 3.88 -10.00
C GLU A 100 7.10 3.08 -8.83
N ALA A 101 5.93 3.49 -8.34
CA ALA A 101 5.23 2.78 -7.28
C ALA A 101 4.88 1.34 -7.70
N VAL A 102 4.36 1.13 -8.91
CA VAL A 102 4.06 -0.21 -9.43
C VAL A 102 5.32 -1.08 -9.51
N ARG A 103 6.43 -0.53 -9.99
CA ARG A 103 7.70 -1.26 -10.03
C ARG A 103 8.18 -1.65 -8.63
N ALA A 104 8.07 -0.75 -7.66
CA ALA A 104 8.45 -1.03 -6.27
C ALA A 104 7.58 -2.14 -5.64
N LEU A 105 6.28 -2.15 -5.92
CA LEU A 105 5.36 -3.20 -5.46
C LEU A 105 5.69 -4.56 -6.10
N GLN A 106 5.93 -4.59 -7.40
CA GLN A 106 6.33 -5.82 -8.11
C GLN A 106 7.68 -6.36 -7.65
N GLN A 107 8.61 -5.50 -7.24
CA GLN A 107 9.89 -5.92 -6.68
C GLN A 107 9.72 -6.51 -5.28
N ALA A 108 8.90 -5.89 -4.43
CA ALA A 108 8.58 -6.36 -3.08
C ALA A 108 7.89 -7.73 -3.08
N GLU A 109 7.07 -8.02 -4.09
CA GLU A 109 6.40 -9.31 -4.21
C GLU A 109 7.34 -10.47 -4.60
N ARG A 110 8.48 -10.15 -5.24
CA ARG A 110 9.47 -11.13 -5.73
C ARG A 110 10.61 -11.42 -4.74
N SER A 111 10.70 -10.65 -3.65
CA SER A 111 11.73 -10.80 -2.61
C SER A 111 11.28 -11.73 -1.48
#